data_AF-A0A0U5GFM7-F1
#
_entry.id   AF-A0A0U5GFM7-F1
#
_cell.length_a   1.000
_cell.length_b   1.000
_cell.length_c   1.000
_cell.angle_alpha   90.00
_cell.angle_beta   90.00
_cell.angle_gamma   90.00
#
_symmetry.space_group_name_H-M   'P 1'
#
loop_
_entity.id
_entity.type
_entity.pdbx_description
1 polymer ?
#
loop_
_entity_poly.entity_id
_entity_poly.type
_entity_poly.pdbx_seq_one_letter_code
_entity_poly.pdbx_strand_id
1 'polypeptide(L)'
;MIRRSITKAASTPDKYIGASGTSYWFKELLQERPHLGRVWLATSGQDKVVLKDIPKDIFDNFNQKIRPRLPKSPYIRMPWDTVPGQRILVYNHLSNNFLSLVKENISLQARKQILKATLSDIAGLHDQHIVHLDIKPDHIMVDRDDNAQDTMVERVQLIDLENAAYLPDGRCIKGMLAGNANWTSPEAHLKGELSKPADIFSFGIVDTKLFPSGQMSLTQSSRI
;
A
#
# COMPACT_ATOMS: atom_id res chain seq x y z
N MET A 1 -29.16 23.47 -20.62
CA MET A 1 -29.71 22.86 -19.38
C MET A 1 -29.70 21.35 -19.53
N ILE A 2 -28.74 20.67 -18.92
CA ILE A 2 -28.67 19.20 -18.91
C ILE A 2 -29.18 18.76 -17.54
N ARG A 3 -30.31 18.05 -17.50
CA ARG A 3 -30.89 17.50 -16.27
C ARG A 3 -29.91 16.49 -15.67
N ARG A 4 -29.40 16.79 -14.48
CA ARG A 4 -28.70 15.81 -13.63
C ARG A 4 -29.71 14.74 -13.21
N SER A 5 -29.58 13.56 -13.78
CA SER A 5 -30.21 12.37 -13.21
C SER A 5 -29.49 12.05 -11.90
N ILE A 6 -30.11 12.40 -10.77
CA ILE A 6 -29.66 11.98 -9.45
C ILE A 6 -30.12 10.53 -9.31
N THR A 7 -29.30 9.60 -9.79
CA THR A 7 -29.45 8.20 -9.39
C THR A 7 -29.15 8.16 -7.90
N LYS A 8 -30.19 7.91 -7.09
CA LYS A 8 -30.08 7.70 -5.64
C LYS A 8 -29.00 6.64 -5.40
N ALA A 9 -27.82 7.05 -4.95
CA ALA A 9 -26.84 6.13 -4.39
C ALA A 9 -27.54 5.43 -3.22
N ALA A 10 -27.50 4.10 -3.19
CA ALA A 10 -27.92 3.35 -2.01
C ALA A 10 -27.24 3.99 -0.78
N SER A 11 -28.03 4.42 0.21
CA SER A 11 -27.50 5.08 1.40
C SER A 11 -26.48 4.15 2.05
N THR A 12 -25.22 4.59 2.12
CA THR A 12 -24.20 3.89 2.90
C THR A 12 -24.75 3.76 4.34
N PRO A 13 -24.82 2.55 4.91
CA PRO A 13 -25.33 2.38 6.27
C PRO A 13 -24.50 3.20 7.25
N ASP A 14 -25.11 3.72 8.32
CA ASP A 14 -24.41 4.59 9.30
C ASP A 14 -23.27 3.87 10.05
N LYS A 15 -23.34 2.54 10.11
CA LYS A 15 -22.30 1.69 10.69
C LYS A 15 -22.22 0.32 10.03
N TYR A 16 -21.08 -0.34 10.18
CA TYR A 16 -20.91 -1.78 9.96
C TYR A 16 -20.51 -2.50 11.24
N ILE A 17 -20.78 -3.80 11.30
CA ILE A 17 -20.30 -4.70 12.35
C ILE A 17 -19.31 -5.67 11.69
N GLY A 18 -18.09 -5.70 12.21
CA GLY A 18 -17.06 -6.61 11.74
C GLY A 18 -17.25 -8.04 12.20
N ALA A 19 -16.49 -8.96 11.61
CA ALA A 19 -16.50 -10.38 11.98
C ALA A 19 -15.99 -10.58 13.42
N SER A 20 -15.18 -9.65 13.93
CA SER A 20 -14.79 -9.59 15.34
C SER A 20 -15.92 -9.19 16.30
N GLY A 21 -17.07 -8.75 15.79
CA GLY A 21 -18.15 -8.13 16.58
C GLY A 21 -17.97 -6.63 16.81
N THR A 22 -16.86 -6.05 16.35
CA THR A 22 -16.57 -4.62 16.50
C THR A 22 -17.51 -3.75 15.66
N SER A 23 -17.99 -2.65 16.21
CA SER A 23 -18.78 -1.65 15.47
C SER A 23 -17.88 -0.56 14.85
N TYR A 24 -18.15 -0.25 13.57
CA TYR A 24 -17.45 0.79 12.80
C TYR A 24 -18.42 1.85 12.32
N TRP A 25 -18.25 3.08 12.80
CA TRP A 25 -19.10 4.22 12.47
C TRP A 25 -18.48 5.08 11.39
N PHE A 26 -19.19 5.28 10.28
CA PHE A 26 -18.68 6.06 9.16
C PHE A 26 -18.41 7.51 9.55
N LYS A 27 -17.32 8.06 9.01
CA LYS A 27 -16.96 9.48 9.16
C LYS A 27 -16.92 10.18 7.81
N GLU A 28 -16.14 9.63 6.88
CA GLU A 28 -15.84 10.31 5.62
C GLU A 28 -15.59 9.29 4.51
N LEU A 29 -16.03 9.61 3.29
CA LEU A 29 -15.63 8.89 2.09
C LEU A 29 -14.30 9.48 1.60
N LEU A 30 -13.20 8.75 1.78
CA LEU A 30 -11.86 9.19 1.38
C LEU A 30 -11.64 9.03 -0.13
N GLN A 31 -12.20 7.99 -0.72
CA GLN A 31 -12.03 7.71 -2.14
C GLN A 31 -13.23 6.93 -2.69
N GLU A 32 -13.70 7.33 -3.87
CA GLU A 32 -14.60 6.55 -4.70
C GLU A 32 -14.01 6.45 -6.10
N ARG A 33 -13.82 5.22 -6.58
CA ARG A 33 -13.42 4.97 -7.96
C ARG A 33 -14.47 4.08 -8.60
N PRO A 34 -15.18 4.56 -9.63
CA PRO A 34 -16.15 3.74 -10.36
C PRO A 34 -15.54 2.39 -10.72
N HIS A 35 -16.24 1.30 -10.38
CA HIS A 35 -15.85 -0.10 -10.59
C HIS A 35 -14.63 -0.62 -9.80
N LEU A 36 -13.82 0.25 -9.18
CA LEU A 36 -12.64 -0.13 -8.40
C LEU A 36 -12.87 -0.08 -6.89
N GLY A 37 -14.07 0.31 -6.46
CA GLY A 37 -14.48 0.28 -5.07
C GLY A 37 -14.37 1.62 -4.36
N ARG A 38 -14.50 1.57 -3.04
CA ARG A 38 -14.65 2.74 -2.18
C ARG A 38 -13.83 2.58 -0.90
N VAL A 39 -13.29 3.69 -0.41
CA VAL A 39 -12.50 3.75 0.81
C VAL A 39 -13.11 4.79 1.73
N TRP A 40 -13.41 4.39 2.96
CA TRP A 40 -13.96 5.27 3.98
C TRP A 40 -13.05 5.35 5.20
N LEU A 41 -13.04 6.53 5.81
CA LEU A 41 -12.65 6.72 7.19
C LEU A 41 -13.84 6.38 8.07
N ALA A 42 -13.61 5.57 9.09
CA ALA A 42 -14.59 5.28 10.14
C ALA A 42 -13.91 5.30 11.52
N THR A 43 -14.70 5.17 12.57
CA THR A 43 -14.21 5.05 13.95
C THR A 43 -14.74 3.81 14.64
N SER A 44 -13.93 3.22 15.49
CA SER A 44 -14.35 2.26 16.50
C SER A 44 -13.94 2.78 17.88
N GLY A 45 -14.90 3.21 18.69
CA GLY A 45 -14.60 3.96 19.91
C GLY A 45 -13.83 5.25 19.57
N GLN A 46 -12.62 5.40 20.12
CA GLN A 46 -11.72 6.52 19.85
C GLN A 46 -10.76 6.27 18.67
N ASP A 47 -10.64 5.03 18.21
CA ASP A 47 -9.69 4.65 17.17
C ASP A 47 -10.23 4.97 15.78
N LYS A 48 -9.34 5.45 14.90
CA LYS A 48 -9.61 5.63 13.48
C LYS A 48 -9.29 4.37 12.70
N VAL A 49 -10.18 4.00 11.79
CA VAL A 49 -10.01 2.85 10.90
C VAL A 49 -10.35 3.21 9.46
N VAL A 50 -9.83 2.42 8.53
CA VAL A 50 -10.10 2.54 7.10
C VAL A 50 -10.90 1.30 6.67
N LEU A 51 -12.06 1.52 6.06
CA LEU A 51 -12.87 0.47 5.45
C LEU A 51 -12.66 0.54 3.94
N LYS A 52 -12.25 -0.57 3.32
CA LYS A 52 -12.11 -0.69 1.86
C LYS A 52 -13.15 -1.65 1.30
N ASP A 53 -14.16 -1.16 0.59
CA ASP A 53 -15.05 -1.96 -0.28
C ASP A 53 -14.32 -2.21 -1.58
N ILE A 54 -13.96 -3.46 -1.82
CA ILE A 54 -13.17 -3.86 -2.99
C ILE A 54 -14.00 -4.70 -3.96
N PRO A 55 -13.68 -4.67 -5.27
CA PRO A 55 -14.33 -5.51 -6.27
C PRO A 55 -14.26 -6.99 -5.92
N LYS A 56 -15.28 -7.76 -6.32
CA LYS A 56 -15.40 -9.18 -5.99
C LYS A 56 -14.16 -9.99 -6.38
N ASP A 57 -13.69 -9.83 -7.60
CA ASP A 57 -12.55 -10.61 -8.10
C ASP A 57 -11.26 -10.31 -7.32
N ILE A 58 -11.07 -9.05 -6.93
CA ILE A 58 -9.93 -8.61 -6.11
C ILE A 58 -10.07 -9.17 -4.69
N PHE A 59 -11.25 -9.06 -4.08
CA PHE A 59 -11.53 -9.59 -2.74
C PHE A 59 -11.30 -11.09 -2.65
N ASP A 60 -11.81 -11.84 -3.62
CA ASP A 60 -11.70 -13.29 -3.67
C ASP A 60 -10.24 -13.71 -3.93
N ASN A 61 -9.57 -13.08 -4.90
CA ASN A 61 -8.15 -13.33 -5.17
C ASN A 61 -7.28 -13.08 -3.95
N PHE A 62 -7.50 -11.94 -3.27
CA PHE A 62 -6.74 -11.60 -2.07
C PHE A 62 -6.93 -12.65 -0.97
N ASN A 63 -8.18 -12.99 -0.61
CA ASN A 63 -8.44 -13.91 0.50
C ASN A 63 -8.07 -15.37 0.18
N GLN A 64 -8.20 -15.81 -1.08
CA GLN A 64 -7.97 -17.21 -1.45
C GLN A 64 -6.51 -17.48 -1.87
N LYS A 65 -5.85 -16.52 -2.54
CA LYS A 65 -4.53 -16.74 -3.14
C LYS A 65 -3.42 -15.97 -2.43
N ILE A 66 -3.63 -14.69 -2.16
CA ILE A 66 -2.57 -13.81 -1.63
C ILE A 66 -2.42 -13.98 -0.12
N ARG A 67 -3.46 -13.64 0.65
CA ARG A 67 -3.47 -13.61 2.12
C ARG A 67 -2.92 -14.88 2.78
N PRO A 68 -3.27 -16.11 2.35
CA PRO A 68 -2.76 -17.33 2.98
C PRO A 68 -1.26 -17.57 2.79
N ARG A 69 -0.65 -16.89 1.81
CA ARG A 69 0.77 -17.02 1.43
C ARG A 69 1.62 -15.84 1.90
N LEU A 70 1.01 -14.79 2.44
CA LEU A 70 1.78 -13.63 2.91
C LEU A 70 2.73 -14.05 4.03
N PRO A 71 4.02 -13.65 3.96
CA PRO A 71 4.96 -13.96 5.02
C PRO A 71 4.53 -13.27 6.32
N LYS A 72 4.89 -13.87 7.46
CA LYS A 72 4.74 -13.20 8.75
C LYS A 72 5.79 -12.09 8.84
N SER A 73 5.38 -10.87 8.53
CA SER A 73 6.22 -9.67 8.60
C SER A 73 5.49 -8.58 9.37
N PRO A 74 6.16 -7.88 10.31
CA PRO A 74 5.59 -6.68 10.94
C PRO A 74 5.43 -5.53 9.95
N TYR A 75 6.11 -5.60 8.79
CA TYR A 75 6.09 -4.57 7.77
C TYR A 75 4.97 -4.78 6.73
N ILE A 76 4.26 -5.91 6.74
CA ILE A 76 3.10 -6.12 5.87
C ILE A 76 1.83 -5.62 6.58
N ARG A 77 1.07 -4.73 5.95
CA ARG A 77 -0.22 -4.30 6.51
C ARG A 77 -1.31 -5.33 6.21
N MET A 78 -1.78 -6.00 7.26
CA MET A 78 -2.91 -6.92 7.18
C MET A 78 -4.22 -6.24 7.55
N PRO A 79 -5.36 -6.63 6.91
CA PRO A 79 -6.66 -6.27 7.44
C PRO A 79 -6.86 -6.99 8.77
N TRP A 80 -7.22 -6.24 9.80
CA TRP A 80 -7.42 -6.78 11.14
C TRP A 80 -8.84 -7.33 11.33
N ASP A 81 -9.80 -6.86 10.52
CA ASP A 81 -11.17 -7.36 10.49
C ASP A 81 -11.74 -7.35 9.06
N THR A 82 -12.90 -7.98 8.89
CA THR A 82 -13.72 -7.95 7.69
C THR A 82 -15.19 -7.73 8.06
N VAL A 83 -16.02 -7.24 7.14
CA VAL A 83 -17.46 -7.11 7.39
C VAL A 83 -18.19 -8.32 6.78
N PRO A 84 -18.88 -9.16 7.59
CA PRO A 84 -19.58 -10.34 7.08
C PRO A 84 -20.61 -10.00 6.00
N GLY A 85 -20.64 -10.82 4.94
CA GLY A 85 -21.55 -10.62 3.81
C GLY A 85 -21.21 -9.42 2.91
N GLN A 86 -20.13 -8.70 3.21
CA GLN A 86 -19.65 -7.56 2.43
C GLN A 86 -18.22 -7.83 1.93
N ARG A 87 -17.80 -7.12 0.87
CA ARG A 87 -16.42 -7.18 0.36
C ARG A 87 -15.55 -6.12 1.01
N ILE A 88 -15.71 -5.94 2.32
CA ILE A 88 -15.07 -4.87 3.07
C ILE A 88 -13.95 -5.43 3.93
N LEU A 89 -12.75 -4.91 3.72
CA LEU A 89 -11.58 -5.13 4.56
C LEU A 89 -11.40 -3.93 5.50
N VAL A 90 -11.13 -4.19 6.78
CA VAL A 90 -10.93 -3.17 7.80
C VAL A 90 -9.45 -3.10 8.18
N TYR A 91 -8.89 -1.89 8.12
CA TYR A 91 -7.50 -1.61 8.45
C TYR A 91 -7.42 -0.54 9.55
N ASN A 92 -6.44 -0.63 10.44
CA ASN A 92 -6.12 0.47 11.36
C ASN A 92 -5.67 1.68 10.56
N HIS A 93 -6.10 2.89 10.90
CA HIS A 93 -5.64 4.09 10.22
C HIS A 93 -4.14 4.29 10.45
N LEU A 94 -3.42 4.69 9.39
CA LEU A 94 -2.00 5.03 9.45
C LEU A 94 -1.84 6.48 8.97
N SER A 95 -1.03 7.26 9.68
CA SER A 95 -1.07 8.72 9.58
C SER A 95 -0.16 9.28 8.49
N ASN A 96 0.99 8.66 8.25
CA ASN A 96 1.98 9.19 7.31
C ASN A 96 2.36 8.15 6.26
N ASN A 97 2.73 8.64 5.07
CA ASN A 97 3.34 7.81 4.03
C ASN A 97 4.73 8.33 3.70
N PHE A 98 5.53 7.51 3.03
CA PHE A 98 6.92 7.86 2.77
C PHE A 98 7.04 9.12 1.88
N LEU A 99 6.08 9.34 0.96
CA LEU A 99 6.06 10.56 0.14
C LEU A 99 5.92 11.83 0.98
N SER A 100 5.00 11.84 1.96
CA SER A 100 4.77 13.01 2.82
C SER A 100 5.99 13.26 3.72
N LEU A 101 6.55 12.20 4.30
CA LEU A 101 7.73 12.31 5.15
C LEU A 101 8.96 12.84 4.39
N VAL A 102 9.16 12.43 3.14
CA VAL A 102 10.26 12.95 2.33
C VAL A 102 10.11 14.45 2.08
N LYS A 103 8.89 14.94 1.85
CA LYS A 103 8.59 16.38 1.72
C LYS A 103 8.83 17.16 3.02
N GLU A 104 8.71 16.49 4.16
CA GLU A 104 9.03 17.03 5.49
C GLU A 104 10.53 16.96 5.83
N ASN A 105 11.38 16.54 4.89
CA ASN A 105 12.83 16.46 5.06
C ASN A 105 13.30 15.54 6.20
N ILE A 106 12.66 14.36 6.36
CA ILE A 106 13.16 13.34 7.30
C ILE A 106 14.62 12.97 7.06
N SER A 107 15.30 12.60 8.15
CA SER A 107 16.74 12.29 8.16
C SER A 107 17.11 11.16 7.19
N LEU A 108 18.36 11.18 6.71
CA LEU A 108 18.89 10.11 5.85
C LEU A 108 18.81 8.73 6.52
N GLN A 109 19.00 8.70 7.84
CA GLN A 109 18.88 7.48 8.63
C GLN A 109 17.44 6.92 8.61
N ALA A 110 16.44 7.76 8.83
CA ALA A 110 15.04 7.36 8.75
C ALA A 110 14.67 6.84 7.35
N ARG A 111 15.13 7.52 6.29
CA ARG A 111 14.92 7.08 4.90
C ARG A 111 15.51 5.68 4.65
N LYS A 112 16.74 5.45 5.08
CA LYS A 112 17.41 4.13 4.95
C LYS A 112 16.66 3.03 5.72
N GLN A 113 16.15 3.34 6.92
CA GLN A 113 15.35 2.39 7.70
C GLN A 113 14.05 2.02 6.96
N ILE A 114 13.33 3.01 6.43
CA ILE A 114 12.09 2.81 5.67
C ILE A 114 12.34 1.95 4.42
N LEU A 115 13.36 2.29 3.64
CA LEU A 115 13.71 1.52 2.44
C LEU A 115 14.13 0.09 2.76
N LYS A 116 14.94 -0.11 3.80
CA LYS A 116 15.39 -1.44 4.21
C LYS A 116 14.20 -2.32 4.63
N ALA A 117 13.27 -1.77 5.40
CA ALA A 117 12.04 -2.48 5.79
C ALA A 117 11.19 -2.83 4.56
N THR A 118 11.00 -1.86 3.65
CA THR A 118 10.25 -2.06 2.40
C THR A 118 10.86 -3.15 1.52
N LEU A 119 12.18 -3.14 1.32
CA LEU A 119 12.87 -4.13 0.50
C LEU A 119 12.80 -5.53 1.13
N SER A 120 12.84 -5.61 2.46
CA SER A 120 12.68 -6.89 3.18
C SER A 120 11.32 -7.51 2.95
N ASP A 121 10.26 -6.70 2.89
CA ASP A 121 8.92 -7.17 2.52
C ASP A 121 8.81 -7.60 1.07
N ILE A 122 9.37 -6.80 0.15
CA ILE A 122 9.39 -7.17 -1.28
C ILE A 122 10.06 -8.53 -1.45
N ALA A 123 11.21 -8.74 -0.80
CA ALA A 123 11.90 -10.03 -0.81
C ALA A 123 11.01 -11.15 -0.25
N GLY A 124 10.37 -10.94 0.92
CA GLY A 124 9.48 -11.93 1.51
C GLY A 124 8.26 -12.26 0.65
N LEU A 125 7.68 -11.27 -0.04
CA LEU A 125 6.59 -11.48 -1.00
C LEU A 125 7.09 -12.33 -2.17
N HIS A 126 8.26 -12.00 -2.72
CA HIS A 126 8.86 -12.70 -3.86
C HIS A 126 9.19 -14.15 -3.52
N ASP A 127 9.65 -14.44 -2.32
CA ASP A 127 9.88 -15.81 -1.81
C ASP A 127 8.60 -16.64 -1.77
N GLN A 128 7.44 -15.99 -1.63
CA GLN A 128 6.12 -16.62 -1.65
C GLN A 128 5.45 -16.54 -3.03
N HIS A 129 6.23 -16.18 -4.06
CA HIS A 129 5.77 -15.98 -5.44
C HIS A 129 4.65 -14.93 -5.56
N ILE A 130 4.65 -13.92 -4.70
CA ILE A 130 3.73 -12.79 -4.74
C ILE A 130 4.46 -11.59 -5.35
N VAL A 131 3.83 -10.90 -6.29
CA VAL A 131 4.32 -9.65 -6.89
C VAL A 131 3.33 -8.54 -6.55
N HIS A 132 3.83 -7.42 -6.04
CA HIS A 132 3.03 -6.32 -5.51
C HIS A 132 2.42 -5.45 -6.62
N LEU A 133 3.19 -5.16 -7.67
CA LEU A 133 2.80 -4.45 -8.91
C LEU A 133 2.44 -2.97 -8.77
N ASP A 134 2.31 -2.44 -7.56
CA ASP A 134 2.11 -0.99 -7.31
C ASP A 134 3.01 -0.45 -6.19
N ILE A 135 4.31 -0.79 -6.23
CA ILE A 135 5.30 -0.23 -5.30
C ILE A 135 5.50 1.26 -5.60
N LYS A 136 5.18 2.10 -4.62
CA LYS A 136 5.35 3.57 -4.70
C LYS A 136 5.39 4.18 -3.29
N PRO A 137 5.88 5.42 -3.12
CA PRO A 137 6.07 6.00 -1.80
C PRO A 137 4.77 6.20 -1.02
N ASP A 138 3.66 6.45 -1.71
CA ASP A 138 2.32 6.56 -1.09
C ASP A 138 1.81 5.24 -0.50
N HIS A 139 2.37 4.11 -0.93
CA HIS A 139 2.02 2.77 -0.45
C HIS A 139 2.98 2.26 0.63
N ILE A 140 3.95 3.07 1.05
CA ILE A 140 4.84 2.78 2.17
C ILE A 140 4.40 3.66 3.33
N MET A 141 3.59 3.10 4.22
CA MET A 141 3.08 3.81 5.39
C MET A 141 4.12 3.78 6.50
N VAL A 142 4.19 4.85 7.28
CA VAL A 142 5.18 5.00 8.33
C VAL A 142 4.54 5.61 9.58
N ASP A 143 4.64 4.90 10.70
CA ASP A 143 4.40 5.49 12.01
C ASP A 143 5.74 6.03 12.53
N ARG A 144 5.69 7.24 13.07
CA ARG A 144 6.84 7.91 13.69
C ARG A 144 6.48 8.36 15.09
N ASP A 145 7.50 8.44 15.95
CA ASP A 145 7.35 9.10 17.23
C ASP A 145 7.43 10.62 17.02
N ASP A 146 6.29 11.29 17.13
CA ASP A 146 6.20 12.75 17.00
C ASP A 146 6.81 13.49 18.22
N ASN A 147 7.11 12.79 19.32
CA ASN A 147 7.72 13.37 20.51
C ASN A 147 9.26 13.27 20.50
N ALA A 148 9.82 12.52 19.56
CA ALA A 148 11.26 12.40 19.42
C ALA A 148 11.86 13.66 18.77
N GLN A 149 13.06 14.03 19.23
CA GLN A 149 13.77 15.22 18.74
C GLN A 149 14.23 15.08 17.27
N ASP A 150 14.40 13.84 16.81
CA ASP A 150 14.58 13.44 15.42
C ASP A 150 13.45 12.50 15.00
N THR A 151 13.14 12.43 13.69
CA THR A 151 12.16 11.47 13.18
C THR A 151 12.59 10.03 13.45
N MET A 152 12.03 9.43 14.50
CA MET A 152 12.20 8.03 14.84
C MET A 152 11.12 7.22 14.13
N VAL A 153 11.54 6.30 13.27
CA VAL A 153 10.63 5.39 12.56
C VAL A 153 10.23 4.27 13.52
N GLU A 154 8.98 4.26 13.97
CA GLU A 154 8.45 3.22 14.85
C GLU A 154 8.00 2.00 14.07
N ARG A 155 7.30 2.24 12.96
CA ARG A 155 6.71 1.18 12.13
C ARG A 155 6.76 1.59 10.67
N VAL A 156 7.04 0.62 9.82
CA VAL A 156 6.91 0.76 8.37
C VAL A 156 5.91 -0.29 7.94
N GLN A 157 4.93 0.08 7.12
CA GLN A 157 4.00 -0.89 6.56
C GLN A 157 3.78 -0.72 5.06
N LEU A 158 4.04 -1.76 4.28
CA LEU A 158 3.64 -1.86 2.88
C LEU A 158 2.13 -2.17 2.80
N ILE A 159 1.41 -1.43 1.95
CA ILE A 159 -0.05 -1.51 1.83
C ILE A 159 -0.49 -1.83 0.40
N ASP A 160 -1.79 -2.10 0.23
CA ASP A 160 -2.44 -2.32 -1.08
C ASP A 160 -2.18 -3.70 -1.72
N LEU A 161 -1.90 -4.70 -0.88
CA LEU A 161 -1.66 -6.09 -1.29
C LEU A 161 -2.89 -6.80 -1.86
N GLU A 162 -4.08 -6.23 -1.74
CA GLU A 162 -5.28 -6.75 -2.40
C GLU A 162 -5.14 -6.82 -3.92
N ASN A 163 -4.33 -5.94 -4.51
CA ASN A 163 -4.05 -5.89 -5.95
C ASN A 163 -2.83 -6.73 -6.36
N ALA A 164 -2.17 -7.40 -5.41
CA ALA A 164 -1.01 -8.24 -5.69
C ALA A 164 -1.39 -9.50 -6.47
N ALA A 165 -0.41 -10.07 -7.15
CA ALA A 165 -0.58 -11.28 -7.95
C ALA A 165 0.29 -12.43 -7.43
N TYR A 166 -0.30 -13.62 -7.37
CA TYR A 166 0.44 -14.86 -7.14
C TYR A 166 0.93 -15.42 -8.48
N LEU A 167 2.25 -15.44 -8.67
CA LEU A 167 2.94 -15.83 -9.90
C LEU A 167 4.03 -16.88 -9.61
N PRO A 168 3.66 -18.18 -9.61
CA PRO A 168 4.62 -19.28 -9.54
C PRO A 168 5.73 -19.18 -10.60
N ASP A 169 6.81 -19.93 -10.40
CA ASP A 169 7.95 -19.88 -11.32
C ASP A 169 7.56 -20.18 -12.77
N GLY A 170 8.16 -19.41 -13.69
CA GLY A 170 7.84 -19.46 -15.12
C GLY A 170 6.51 -18.79 -15.51
N ARG A 171 5.80 -18.14 -14.58
CA ARG A 171 4.57 -17.37 -14.87
C ARG A 171 4.85 -15.87 -14.90
N CYS A 172 4.13 -15.18 -15.77
CA CYS A 172 4.10 -13.73 -15.87
C CYS A 172 2.68 -13.25 -16.16
N ILE A 173 2.44 -11.95 -15.99
CA ILE A 173 1.19 -11.29 -16.39
C ILE A 173 1.45 -10.55 -17.70
N LYS A 174 0.58 -10.74 -18.69
CA LYS A 174 0.70 -10.09 -20.01
C LYS A 174 -0.45 -9.11 -20.23
N GLY A 175 -0.19 -8.03 -20.95
CA GLY A 175 -1.25 -7.12 -21.42
C GLY A 175 -1.83 -6.19 -20.35
N MET A 176 -1.34 -6.26 -19.10
CA MET A 176 -1.85 -5.47 -17.99
C MET A 176 -1.15 -4.11 -17.89
N LEU A 177 -1.93 -3.03 -17.76
CA LEU A 177 -1.45 -1.74 -17.28
C LEU A 177 -1.59 -1.74 -15.76
N ALA A 178 -0.47 -1.98 -15.07
CA ALA A 178 -0.44 -2.01 -13.61
C ALA A 178 0.51 -0.96 -13.03
N GLY A 179 0.18 -0.53 -11.82
CA GLY A 179 0.93 0.45 -11.07
C GLY A 179 0.69 1.90 -11.51
N ASN A 180 1.28 2.82 -10.77
CA ASN A 180 1.27 4.24 -11.09
C ASN A 180 2.36 4.59 -12.11
N ALA A 181 1.99 5.28 -13.20
CA ALA A 181 2.87 5.64 -14.32
C ALA A 181 4.22 6.30 -13.93
N ASN A 182 4.29 7.00 -12.80
CA ASN A 182 5.53 7.64 -12.34
C ASN A 182 6.53 6.67 -11.67
N TRP A 183 6.08 5.46 -11.33
CA TRP A 183 6.79 4.44 -10.55
C TRP A 183 6.82 3.08 -11.27
N THR A 184 6.08 2.93 -12.36
CA THR A 184 5.92 1.67 -13.10
C THR A 184 7.13 1.36 -13.99
N SER A 185 7.45 0.06 -14.16
CA SER A 185 8.54 -0.41 -15.00
C SER A 185 8.32 -0.22 -16.52
N PRO A 186 9.37 -0.24 -17.35
CA PRO A 186 9.23 -0.05 -18.80
C PRO A 186 8.36 -1.13 -19.44
N GLU A 187 8.52 -2.40 -19.03
CA GLU A 187 7.71 -3.50 -19.53
C GLU A 187 6.23 -3.35 -19.15
N ALA A 188 5.90 -2.78 -18.00
CA ALA A 188 4.52 -2.46 -17.65
C ALA A 188 3.94 -1.32 -18.48
N HIS A 189 4.73 -0.29 -18.81
CA HIS A 189 4.32 0.74 -19.77
C HIS A 189 4.06 0.16 -21.16
N LEU A 190 4.86 -0.81 -21.57
CA LEU A 190 4.78 -1.48 -22.87
C LEU A 190 3.84 -2.69 -22.88
N LYS A 191 3.11 -2.95 -21.78
CA LYS A 191 2.22 -4.11 -21.61
C LYS A 191 2.90 -5.47 -21.87
N GLY A 192 4.19 -5.53 -21.60
CA GLY A 192 5.02 -6.73 -21.66
C GLY A 192 4.74 -7.70 -20.52
N GLU A 193 5.73 -8.55 -20.24
CA GLU A 193 5.63 -9.61 -19.24
C GLU A 193 5.99 -9.09 -17.84
N LEU A 194 4.98 -9.00 -16.97
CA LEU A 194 5.17 -8.57 -15.58
C LEU A 194 5.45 -9.75 -14.67
N SER A 195 6.49 -9.60 -13.86
CA SER A 195 6.92 -10.55 -12.84
C SER A 195 7.70 -9.80 -11.75
N LYS A 196 8.37 -10.53 -10.85
CA LYS A 196 9.14 -10.00 -9.71
C LYS A 196 10.05 -8.79 -10.05
N PRO A 197 10.77 -8.73 -11.19
CA PRO A 197 11.62 -7.58 -11.52
C PRO A 197 10.87 -6.24 -11.64
N ALA A 198 9.57 -6.25 -11.93
CA ALA A 198 8.77 -5.03 -12.00
C ALA A 198 8.73 -4.31 -10.63
N ASP A 199 8.56 -5.05 -9.54
CA ASP A 199 8.61 -4.49 -8.18
C ASP A 199 9.99 -3.92 -7.84
N ILE A 200 11.06 -4.61 -8.26
CA ILE A 200 12.45 -4.18 -8.02
C ILE A 200 12.75 -2.87 -8.78
N PHE A 201 12.27 -2.76 -10.02
CA PHE A 201 12.39 -1.52 -10.77
C PHE A 201 11.64 -0.37 -10.09
N SER A 202 10.38 -0.59 -9.71
CA SER A 202 9.59 0.41 -8.99
C SER A 202 10.25 0.83 -7.67
N PHE A 203 10.79 -0.11 -6.91
CA PHE A 203 11.59 0.17 -5.71
C PHE A 203 12.83 1.01 -6.03
N GLY A 204 13.55 0.72 -7.12
CA GLY A 204 14.69 1.52 -7.56
C GLY A 204 14.33 2.98 -7.87
N ILE A 205 13.14 3.24 -8.43
CA ILE A 205 12.63 4.60 -8.60
C ILE A 205 12.36 5.26 -7.24
N VAL A 206 11.73 4.53 -6.29
CA VAL A 206 11.46 5.03 -4.93
C VAL A 206 12.77 5.44 -4.24
N ASP A 207 13.79 4.59 -4.27
CA ASP A 207 15.11 4.86 -3.70
C ASP A 207 15.76 6.08 -4.39
N THR A 208 15.87 6.09 -5.71
CA THR A 208 16.57 7.18 -6.42
C THR A 208 15.87 8.53 -6.35
N LYS A 209 14.55 8.60 -6.56
CA LYS A 209 13.81 9.89 -6.57
C LYS A 209 13.70 10.53 -5.19
N LEU A 210 13.74 9.72 -4.14
CA LEU A 210 13.64 10.20 -2.76
C LEU A 210 15.01 10.41 -2.12
N PHE A 211 16.09 10.22 -2.87
CA PHE A 211 17.47 10.55 -2.49
C PHE A 211 18.03 11.51 -3.54
N PRO A 212 17.84 12.84 -3.39
CA PRO A 212 18.44 13.78 -4.30
C PRO A 212 19.96 13.57 -4.33
N SER A 213 20.54 13.48 -5.53
CA SER A 213 21.95 13.18 -5.81
C SER A 213 22.96 14.18 -5.20
N GLY A 214 22.53 15.13 -4.37
CA GLY A 214 23.37 16.05 -3.61
C GLY A 214 23.69 15.61 -2.19
N GLN A 215 23.13 14.50 -1.69
CA GLN A 215 23.40 13.99 -0.32
C GLN A 215 24.27 12.72 -0.27
N MET A 216 24.69 12.18 -1.42
CA MET A 216 25.78 11.21 -1.43
C MET A 216 27.10 11.94 -1.22
N SER A 217 27.44 12.20 0.05
CA SER A 217 28.83 12.42 0.45
C SER A 217 29.62 11.17 0.04
N LEU A 218 30.24 11.23 -1.14
CA LEU A 218 31.41 10.43 -1.45
C LEU A 218 32.44 10.84 -0.41
N THR A 219 32.49 10.10 0.70
CA THR A 219 33.62 10.19 1.62
C THR A 219 34.85 9.90 0.78
N GLN A 220 35.65 10.94 0.57
CA GLN A 220 36.97 10.80 -0.03
C GLN A 220 37.69 9.77 0.84
N SER A 221 38.05 8.64 0.23
CA SER A 221 38.97 7.69 0.81
C SER A 221 40.28 8.42 1.05
N SER A 222 40.53 8.78 2.31
CA SER A 222 41.84 9.20 2.77
C SER A 222 42.82 8.07 2.46
N ARG A 223 43.92 8.46 1.82
CA ARG A 223 45.11 7.66 1.51
C ARG A 223 45.53 6.73 2.64
N ILE A 224 45.99 5.54 2.27
CA ILE A 224 47.32 5.04 2.64
C ILE A 224 48.04 4.76 1.33
#